data_AF-A0A538MYV8-F1
#
_entry.id   AF-A0A538MYV8-F1
#
_cell.length_a   1.000
_cell.length_b   1.000
_cell.length_c   1.000
_cell.angle_alpha   90.00
_cell.angle_beta   90.00
_cell.angle_gamma   90.00
#
_symmetry.space_group_name_H-M   'P 1'
#
loop_
_entity.id
_entity.type
_entity.pdbx_description
1 polymer ?
#
loop_
_entity_poly.entity_id
_entity_poly.type
_entity_poly.pdbx_seq_one_letter_code
_entity_poly.pdbx_strand_id
1 'polypeptide(L)'
;MGMLVLVGTPPGEPSERARAALAGADVVGRDDTPDAELLAALRAGATVAVVTDRPRDRLVRAALDAGVPVTAVPGADAAIGALAVSGLPSDRFCVEDGPPREPARLATEPRTLVFREPGRLADLAAAFGADRPAVLCGPDGAVLRGSLGELTEAGPGVLVVAGAPAVSVARPDDASLRAEVAGHEVGGTPRRDAITLVARRYGLPRREVYQAVVTR
;
A
#
# COMPACT_ATOMS: atom_id res chain seq x y z
N MET A 1 11.59 28.64 20.08
CA MET A 1 11.54 28.02 18.75
C MET A 1 10.56 26.86 18.89
N GLY A 2 9.48 26.84 18.10
CA GLY A 2 8.43 25.82 18.24
C GLY A 2 8.93 24.43 17.87
N MET A 3 8.12 23.41 18.13
CA MET A 3 8.40 22.02 17.77
C MET A 3 7.10 21.31 17.42
N LEU A 4 7.11 20.53 16.32
CA LEU A 4 6.00 19.66 15.95
C LEU A 4 6.33 18.22 16.35
N VAL A 5 5.43 17.59 17.10
CA VAL A 5 5.52 16.18 17.49
C VAL A 5 4.31 15.44 16.92
N LEU A 6 4.53 14.51 15.99
CA LEU A 6 3.47 13.59 15.56
C LEU A 6 3.39 12.41 16.53
N VAL A 7 2.22 12.16 17.09
CA VAL A 7 2.00 11.08 18.05
C VAL A 7 1.07 10.05 17.42
N GLY A 8 1.60 8.85 17.14
CA GLY A 8 0.79 7.76 16.61
C GLY A 8 -0.32 7.35 17.58
N THR A 9 -1.52 7.11 17.08
CA THR A 9 -2.65 6.62 17.88
C THR A 9 -2.41 5.19 18.36
N PRO A 10 -2.62 4.87 19.65
CA PRO A 10 -2.72 3.49 20.10
C PRO A 10 -4.16 3.00 19.97
N PRO A 11 -4.43 1.73 19.62
CA PRO A 11 -5.75 1.10 19.76
C PRO A 11 -6.09 0.81 21.25
N GLY A 12 -5.56 1.61 22.17
CA GLY A 12 -5.58 1.38 23.62
C GLY A 12 -4.85 2.47 24.39
N GLU A 13 -4.26 2.14 25.55
CA GLU A 13 -3.56 3.13 26.37
C GLU A 13 -2.31 3.68 25.66
N PRO A 14 -2.05 5.01 25.74
CA PRO A 14 -0.87 5.59 25.14
C PRO A 14 0.41 5.14 25.85
N SER A 15 1.44 4.88 25.05
CA SER A 15 2.78 4.59 25.56
C SER A 15 3.26 5.71 26.49
N GLU A 16 4.18 5.39 27.40
CA GLU A 16 4.76 6.39 28.31
C GLU A 16 5.36 7.58 27.54
N ARG A 17 6.01 7.32 26.41
CA ARG A 17 6.53 8.36 25.51
C ARG A 17 5.41 9.21 24.89
N ALA A 18 4.31 8.59 24.48
CA ALA A 18 3.16 9.34 23.95
C ALA A 18 2.53 10.21 25.04
N ARG A 19 2.34 9.68 26.26
CA ARG A 19 1.85 10.45 27.41
C ARG A 19 2.77 11.63 27.74
N ALA A 20 4.08 11.41 27.76
CA ALA A 20 5.05 12.47 28.02
C ALA A 20 5.03 13.55 26.93
N ALA A 21 4.97 13.16 25.65
CA ALA A 21 4.89 14.11 24.54
C ALA A 21 3.61 14.95 24.59
N LEU A 22 2.47 14.34 24.90
CA LEU A 22 1.19 15.06 25.02
C LEU A 22 1.14 15.98 26.24
N ALA A 23 1.66 15.53 27.38
CA ALA A 23 1.70 16.34 28.60
C ALA A 23 2.68 17.53 28.51
N GLY A 24 3.72 17.41 27.69
CA GLY A 24 4.72 18.46 27.48
C GLY A 24 4.40 19.42 26.32
N ALA A 25 3.29 19.24 25.61
CA ALA A 25 2.90 20.09 24.50
C ALA A 25 2.08 21.31 24.99
N ASP A 26 2.32 22.46 24.38
CA ASP A 26 1.53 23.67 24.61
C ASP A 26 0.17 23.58 23.90
N VAL A 27 0.12 22.90 22.75
CA VAL A 27 -1.09 22.66 21.95
C VAL A 27 -1.17 21.20 21.55
N VAL A 28 -2.36 20.60 21.71
CA VAL A 28 -2.64 19.22 21.28
C VAL A 28 -3.70 19.22 20.18
N GLY A 29 -3.30 18.81 18.98
CA GLY A 29 -4.17 18.61 17.83
C GLY A 29 -4.54 17.15 17.57
N ARG A 30 -5.53 16.95 16.71
CA ARG A 30 -5.99 15.66 16.18
C ARG A 30 -6.16 15.74 14.66
N ASP A 31 -6.57 14.63 14.04
CA ASP A 31 -6.76 14.55 12.59
C ASP A 31 -7.76 15.57 12.03
N ASP A 32 -8.76 15.97 12.80
CA ASP A 32 -9.75 16.98 12.43
C ASP A 32 -9.29 18.43 12.70
N THR A 33 -8.16 18.62 13.38
CA THR A 33 -7.66 19.96 13.70
C THR A 33 -7.11 20.64 12.44
N PRO A 34 -7.56 21.87 12.12
CA PRO A 34 -7.10 22.58 10.92
C PRO A 34 -5.59 22.85 10.96
N ASP A 35 -4.89 22.49 9.89
CA ASP A 35 -3.44 22.70 9.77
C ASP A 35 -3.04 24.18 9.96
N ALA A 36 -3.89 25.12 9.52
CA ALA A 36 -3.62 26.55 9.66
C ALA A 36 -3.51 26.99 11.14
N GLU A 37 -4.32 26.40 12.02
CA GLU A 37 -4.30 26.68 13.45
C GLU A 37 -3.03 26.15 14.10
N LEU A 38 -2.68 24.89 13.79
CA LEU A 38 -1.47 24.24 14.29
C LEU A 38 -0.21 24.99 13.84
N LEU A 39 -0.18 25.44 12.58
CA LEU A 39 0.94 26.22 12.04
C LEU A 39 1.06 27.61 12.68
N ALA A 40 -0.06 28.25 13.03
CA ALA A 40 -0.03 29.52 13.75
C ALA A 40 0.63 29.34 15.13
N ALA A 41 0.27 28.28 15.87
CA ALA A 41 0.88 27.96 17.15
C ALA A 41 2.39 27.65 17.02
N LEU A 42 2.78 26.84 16.04
CA LEU A 42 4.19 26.52 15.78
C LEU A 42 5.03 27.79 15.50
N ARG A 43 4.48 28.72 14.71
CA ARG A 43 5.13 30.02 14.40
C ARG A 43 5.23 30.94 15.60
N ALA A 44 4.27 30.86 16.53
CA ALA A 44 4.35 31.56 17.81
C ALA A 44 5.40 30.95 18.77
N GLY A 45 6.04 29.85 18.37
CA GLY A 45 7.08 29.19 19.14
C GLY A 45 6.57 28.08 20.06
N ALA A 46 5.29 27.69 19.93
CA ALA A 46 4.69 26.61 20.72
C ALA A 46 5.21 25.23 20.32
N THR A 47 5.25 24.33 21.29
CA THR A 47 5.34 22.88 21.08
C THR A 47 3.95 22.35 20.79
N VAL A 48 3.75 21.81 19.59
CA VAL A 48 2.47 21.26 19.14
C VAL A 48 2.61 19.74 19.00
N ALA A 49 1.80 19.00 19.74
CA ALA A 49 1.65 17.55 19.55
C ALA A 49 0.39 17.27 18.74
N VAL A 50 0.47 16.44 17.72
CA VAL A 50 -0.70 16.05 16.90
C VAL A 50 -0.88 14.54 17.00
N VAL A 51 -2.00 14.12 17.56
CA VAL A 51 -2.41 12.71 17.59
C VAL A 51 -2.98 12.35 16.23
N THR A 52 -2.35 11.40 15.54
CA THR A 52 -2.73 11.01 14.17
C THR A 52 -2.42 9.55 13.90
N ASP A 53 -3.28 8.90 13.12
CA ASP A 53 -3.10 7.52 12.64
C ASP A 53 -2.57 7.44 11.20
N ARG A 54 -2.37 8.59 10.56
CA ARG A 54 -2.07 8.72 9.13
C ARG A 54 -1.02 9.80 8.84
N PRO A 55 -0.39 9.79 7.67
CA PRO A 55 0.56 10.84 7.30
C PRO A 55 -0.09 12.23 7.22
N ARG A 56 0.56 13.24 7.82
CA ARG A 56 0.17 14.66 7.77
C ARG A 56 1.15 15.46 6.90
N ASP A 57 1.35 15.03 5.65
CA ASP A 57 2.42 15.53 4.77
C ASP A 57 2.40 17.04 4.57
N ARG A 58 1.21 17.65 4.43
CA ARG A 58 1.05 19.11 4.28
C ARG A 58 1.51 19.87 5.53
N LEU A 59 1.06 19.47 6.71
CA LEU A 59 1.46 20.07 7.98
C LEU A 59 2.97 19.93 8.20
N VAL A 60 3.51 18.72 7.98
CA VAL A 60 4.94 18.43 8.15
C VAL A 60 5.78 19.30 7.21
N ARG A 61 5.43 19.39 5.92
CA ARG A 61 6.13 20.25 4.96
C ARG A 61 6.08 21.72 5.40
N ALA A 62 4.91 22.22 5.75
CA ALA A 62 4.75 23.61 6.16
C ALA A 62 5.51 23.96 7.46
N ALA A 63 5.64 23.01 8.39
CA ALA A 63 6.47 23.17 9.59
C ALA A 63 7.97 23.22 9.23
N LEU A 64 8.44 22.30 8.39
CA LEU A 64 9.83 22.26 7.92
C LEU A 64 10.20 23.53 7.14
N ASP A 65 9.31 24.00 6.26
CA ASP A 65 9.50 25.24 5.49
C ASP A 65 9.59 26.48 6.40
N ALA A 66 8.94 26.45 7.57
CA ALA A 66 9.03 27.48 8.59
C ALA A 66 10.26 27.34 9.52
N GLY A 67 11.15 26.36 9.25
CA GLY A 67 12.31 26.07 10.09
C GLY A 67 11.96 25.43 11.44
N VAL A 68 10.76 24.87 11.58
CA VAL A 68 10.30 24.23 12.80
C VAL A 68 10.74 22.76 12.82
N PRO A 69 11.45 22.30 13.86
CA PRO A 69 11.79 20.88 14.02
C PRO A 69 10.55 20.00 14.08
N VAL A 70 10.63 18.84 13.44
CA VAL A 70 9.57 17.82 13.42
C VAL A 70 10.13 16.52 13.97
N THR A 71 9.40 15.88 14.89
CA THR A 71 9.71 14.55 15.43
C THR A 71 8.45 13.70 15.52
N ALA A 72 8.59 12.41 15.79
CA ALA A 72 7.48 11.49 15.92
C ALA A 72 7.64 10.53 17.11
N VAL A 73 6.53 10.24 17.78
CA VAL A 73 6.38 9.12 18.69
C VAL A 73 5.64 8.00 17.94
N PRO A 74 6.31 6.88 17.61
CA PRO A 74 5.66 5.77 16.93
C PRO A 74 4.47 5.22 17.73
N GLY A 75 3.38 4.94 17.04
CA GLY A 75 2.18 4.31 17.57
C GLY A 75 1.86 2.99 16.88
N ALA A 76 0.75 2.38 17.27
CA ALA A 76 0.24 1.23 16.55
C ALA A 76 -0.46 1.68 15.27
N ASP A 77 -0.44 0.81 14.26
CA ASP A 77 -0.93 1.11 12.93
C ASP A 77 -1.95 0.05 12.53
N ALA A 78 -3.19 0.47 12.28
CA ALA A 78 -4.29 -0.44 11.95
C ALA A 78 -4.06 -1.19 10.62
N ALA A 79 -3.42 -0.54 9.64
CA ALA A 79 -3.07 -1.18 8.38
C ALA A 79 -2.02 -2.28 8.58
N ILE A 80 -0.99 -2.00 9.37
CA ILE A 80 0.04 -3.00 9.71
C ILE A 80 -0.54 -4.13 10.56
N GLY A 81 -1.40 -3.83 11.54
CA GLY A 81 -2.07 -4.82 12.37
C GLY A 81 -2.96 -5.76 11.54
N ALA A 82 -3.78 -5.20 10.65
CA ALA A 82 -4.62 -5.98 9.74
C ALA A 82 -3.79 -6.85 8.78
N LEU A 83 -2.72 -6.29 8.19
CA LEU A 83 -1.81 -7.05 7.33
C LEU A 83 -1.17 -8.23 8.09
N ALA A 84 -0.71 -8.00 9.33
CA ALA A 84 -0.06 -9.02 10.15
C ALA A 84 -0.96 -10.23 10.44
N VAL A 85 -2.27 -10.03 10.60
CA VAL A 85 -3.24 -11.10 10.85
C VAL A 85 -3.91 -11.64 9.57
N SER A 86 -3.70 -10.99 8.43
CA SER A 86 -4.37 -11.35 7.18
C SER A 86 -3.98 -12.74 6.65
N GLY A 87 -2.71 -13.13 6.80
CA GLY A 87 -2.15 -14.30 6.14
C GLY A 87 -1.86 -14.11 4.65
N LEU A 88 -2.00 -12.89 4.13
CA LEU A 88 -1.64 -12.53 2.76
C LEU A 88 -0.14 -12.16 2.65
N PRO A 89 0.47 -12.21 1.45
CA PRO A 89 1.87 -11.81 1.26
C PRO A 89 2.15 -10.41 1.79
N SER A 90 3.23 -10.25 2.56
CA SER A 90 3.56 -9.00 3.26
C SER A 90 4.99 -8.52 3.02
N ASP A 91 5.73 -9.16 2.11
CA ASP A 91 7.08 -8.76 1.71
C ASP A 91 7.09 -7.39 1.03
N ARG A 92 6.04 -7.10 0.25
CA ARG A 92 5.76 -5.79 -0.35
C ARG A 92 4.27 -5.56 -0.38
N PHE A 93 3.83 -4.40 0.09
CA PHE A 93 2.43 -4.01 0.13
C PHE A 93 2.26 -2.52 -0.12
N CYS A 94 1.04 -2.11 -0.40
CA CYS A 94 0.61 -0.74 -0.57
C CYS A 94 -0.45 -0.42 0.48
N VAL A 95 -0.44 0.81 1.02
CA VAL A 95 -1.46 1.29 1.94
C VAL A 95 -2.19 2.45 1.28
N GLU A 96 -3.51 2.34 1.21
CA GLU A 96 -4.43 3.39 0.80
C GLU A 96 -5.20 3.86 2.03
N ASP A 97 -5.10 5.16 2.34
CA ASP A 97 -5.76 5.72 3.53
C ASP A 97 -7.28 5.90 3.35
N GLY A 98 -7.79 5.77 2.12
CA GLY A 98 -9.20 5.97 1.78
C GLY A 98 -9.63 5.22 0.50
N PRO A 99 -10.90 5.38 0.09
CA PRO A 99 -11.41 4.71 -1.09
C PRO A 99 -10.73 5.28 -2.35
N PRO A 100 -10.26 4.42 -3.28
CA PRO A 100 -9.61 4.89 -4.49
C PRO A 100 -10.63 5.60 -5.38
N ARG A 101 -10.26 6.78 -5.91
CA ARG A 101 -11.12 7.52 -6.86
C ARG A 101 -11.36 6.75 -8.14
N GLU A 102 -10.36 6.00 -8.59
CA GLU A 102 -10.42 5.14 -9.77
C GLU A 102 -9.93 3.74 -9.39
N PRO A 103 -10.80 2.89 -8.81
CA PRO A 103 -10.42 1.54 -8.36
C PRO A 103 -9.73 0.74 -9.47
N ALA A 104 -10.20 0.85 -10.72
CA ALA A 104 -9.64 0.14 -11.87
C ALA A 104 -8.12 0.34 -12.06
N ARG A 105 -7.53 1.46 -11.61
CA ARG A 105 -6.07 1.69 -11.69
C ARG A 105 -5.26 0.75 -10.80
N LEU A 106 -5.86 0.26 -9.73
CA LEU A 106 -5.23 -0.63 -8.77
C LEU A 106 -5.54 -2.11 -9.04
N ALA A 107 -6.41 -2.42 -10.02
CA ALA A 107 -6.88 -3.79 -10.27
C ALA A 107 -5.75 -4.78 -10.63
N THR A 108 -4.71 -4.27 -11.30
CA THR A 108 -3.54 -5.02 -11.73
C THR A 108 -2.34 -4.91 -10.78
N GLU A 109 -2.48 -4.25 -9.63
CA GLU A 109 -1.40 -4.13 -8.65
C GLU A 109 -1.02 -5.51 -8.10
N PRO A 110 0.21 -6.01 -8.35
CA PRO A 110 0.61 -7.35 -7.94
C PRO A 110 0.89 -7.49 -6.44
N ARG A 111 1.05 -6.39 -5.70
CA ARG A 111 1.29 -6.41 -4.26
C ARG A 111 -0.02 -6.45 -3.47
N THR A 112 0.06 -6.92 -2.24
CA THR A 112 -1.06 -6.81 -1.29
C THR A 112 -1.43 -5.33 -1.10
N LEU A 113 -2.73 -5.04 -1.18
CA LEU A 113 -3.31 -3.71 -0.97
C LEU A 113 -3.98 -3.68 0.39
N VAL A 114 -3.70 -2.66 1.19
CA VAL A 114 -4.36 -2.42 2.48
C VAL A 114 -5.13 -1.11 2.40
N PHE A 115 -6.44 -1.15 2.59
CA PHE A 115 -7.29 0.04 2.64
C PHE A 115 -7.72 0.28 4.09
N ARG A 116 -7.32 1.40 4.69
CA ARG A 116 -7.77 1.78 6.05
C ARG A 116 -9.26 2.08 6.08
N GLU A 117 -9.71 2.83 5.07
CA GLU A 117 -11.09 3.24 4.89
C GLU A 117 -11.51 2.86 3.45
N PRO A 118 -11.87 1.58 3.19
CA PRO A 118 -12.09 1.10 1.82
C PRO A 118 -13.35 1.67 1.15
N GLY A 119 -14.23 2.33 1.90
CA GLY A 119 -15.53 2.80 1.40
C GLY A 119 -16.45 1.64 1.04
N ARG A 120 -17.02 1.66 -0.16
CA ARG A 120 -17.94 0.61 -0.64
C ARG A 120 -17.14 -0.58 -1.18
N LEU A 121 -17.18 -1.70 -0.46
CA LEU A 121 -16.48 -2.92 -0.85
C LEU A 121 -16.97 -3.51 -2.17
N ALA A 122 -18.25 -3.33 -2.51
CA ALA A 122 -18.82 -3.74 -3.79
C ALA A 122 -18.12 -3.08 -4.99
N ASP A 123 -17.69 -1.82 -4.85
CA ASP A 123 -17.02 -1.09 -5.93
C ASP A 123 -15.60 -1.65 -6.17
N LEU A 124 -14.92 -2.05 -5.08
CA LEU A 124 -13.63 -2.75 -5.15
C LEU A 124 -13.78 -4.16 -5.74
N ALA A 125 -14.80 -4.91 -5.33
CA ALA A 125 -15.09 -6.24 -5.87
C ALA A 125 -15.38 -6.19 -7.38
N ALA A 126 -16.16 -5.19 -7.83
CA ALA A 126 -16.44 -4.98 -9.24
C ALA A 126 -15.18 -4.66 -10.06
N ALA A 127 -14.25 -3.90 -9.48
CA ALA A 127 -13.01 -3.52 -10.16
C ALA A 127 -11.93 -4.60 -10.14
N PHE A 128 -11.78 -5.34 -9.03
CA PHE A 128 -10.68 -6.28 -8.81
C PHE A 128 -11.04 -7.73 -9.14
N GLY A 129 -12.35 -8.01 -9.29
CA GLY A 129 -12.92 -9.34 -9.40
C GLY A 129 -13.42 -9.83 -8.04
N ALA A 130 -14.65 -10.35 -8.01
CA ALA A 130 -15.31 -10.84 -6.80
C ALA A 130 -14.49 -11.94 -6.09
N ASP A 131 -13.82 -12.80 -6.85
CA ASP A 131 -13.04 -13.94 -6.33
C ASP A 131 -11.68 -13.54 -5.74
N ARG A 132 -11.30 -12.25 -5.77
CA ARG A 132 -10.00 -11.82 -5.25
C ARG A 132 -9.93 -12.12 -3.74
N PRO A 133 -8.92 -12.86 -3.26
CA PRO A 133 -8.78 -13.13 -1.83
C PRO A 133 -8.62 -11.83 -1.03
N ALA A 134 -9.35 -11.72 0.07
CA ALA A 134 -9.36 -10.56 0.93
C ALA A 134 -9.65 -10.92 2.38
N VAL A 135 -9.29 -10.00 3.27
CA VAL A 135 -9.50 -10.09 4.71
C VAL A 135 -10.01 -8.75 5.21
N LEU A 136 -11.11 -8.74 5.96
CA LEU A 136 -11.63 -7.56 6.63
C LEU A 136 -11.37 -7.67 8.13
N CYS A 137 -10.68 -6.69 8.68
CA CYS A 137 -10.46 -6.54 10.11
C CYS A 137 -11.41 -5.47 10.67
N GLY A 138 -12.42 -5.90 11.42
CA GLY A 138 -13.43 -5.04 12.02
C GLY A 138 -12.90 -4.23 13.21
N PRO A 139 -13.61 -3.15 13.61
CA PRO A 139 -13.21 -2.27 14.71
C PRO A 139 -13.25 -2.96 16.08
N ASP A 140 -14.00 -4.04 16.22
CA ASP A 140 -14.10 -4.89 17.41
C ASP A 140 -13.01 -5.97 17.49
N GLY A 141 -12.11 -6.03 16.50
CA GLY A 141 -11.07 -7.03 16.38
C GLY A 141 -11.49 -8.30 15.66
N ALA A 142 -12.72 -8.37 15.12
CA ALA A 142 -13.14 -9.48 14.28
C ALA A 142 -12.29 -9.55 12.99
N VAL A 143 -11.95 -10.77 12.54
CA VAL A 143 -11.17 -10.99 11.32
C VAL A 143 -11.93 -11.94 10.40
N LEU A 144 -12.50 -11.37 9.34
CA LEU A 144 -13.29 -12.09 8.33
C LEU A 144 -12.42 -12.35 7.11
N ARG A 145 -12.33 -13.60 6.66
CA ARG A 145 -11.51 -14.02 5.51
C ARG A 145 -12.41 -14.61 4.44
N GLY A 146 -12.11 -14.31 3.19
CA GLY A 146 -12.84 -14.84 2.05
C GLY A 146 -12.40 -14.17 0.76
N SER A 147 -13.29 -14.14 -0.20
CA SER A 147 -13.19 -13.35 -1.41
C SER A 147 -13.76 -11.95 -1.20
N LEU A 148 -13.37 -10.97 -2.03
CA LEU A 148 -13.96 -9.63 -2.00
C LEU A 148 -15.49 -9.66 -2.13
N GLY A 149 -16.02 -10.55 -2.96
CA GLY A 149 -17.45 -10.73 -3.17
C GLY A 149 -18.19 -11.21 -1.92
N GLU A 150 -17.60 -12.11 -1.15
CA GLU A 150 -18.19 -12.58 0.11
C GLU A 150 -18.18 -11.51 1.21
N LEU A 151 -17.24 -10.57 1.14
CA LEU A 151 -17.05 -9.54 2.14
C LEU A 151 -17.86 -8.26 1.88
N THR A 152 -18.60 -8.13 0.76
CA THR A 152 -19.24 -6.86 0.40
C THR A 152 -20.24 -6.34 1.45
N GLU A 153 -20.87 -7.25 2.19
CA GLU A 153 -21.86 -6.96 3.23
C GLU A 153 -21.27 -7.06 4.66
N ALA A 154 -19.95 -7.25 4.80
CA ALA A 154 -19.31 -7.55 6.08
C ALA A 154 -19.13 -6.33 7.02
N GLY A 155 -19.48 -5.13 6.56
CA GLY A 155 -19.43 -3.90 7.35
C GLY A 155 -18.09 -3.14 7.26
N PRO A 156 -17.85 -2.16 8.16
CA PRO A 156 -16.65 -1.33 8.13
C PRO A 156 -15.43 -2.03 8.74
N GLY A 157 -14.24 -1.63 8.31
CA GLY A 157 -12.98 -2.13 8.85
C GLY A 157 -11.80 -1.82 7.94
N VAL A 158 -10.63 -2.28 8.34
CA VAL A 158 -9.43 -2.26 7.49
C VAL A 158 -9.50 -3.47 6.57
N LEU A 159 -9.47 -3.23 5.27
CA LEU A 159 -9.52 -4.28 4.25
C LEU A 159 -8.10 -4.56 3.73
N VAL A 160 -7.71 -5.83 3.75
CA VAL A 160 -6.49 -6.33 3.11
C VAL A 160 -6.89 -7.16 1.91
N VAL A 161 -6.43 -6.79 0.72
CA VAL A 161 -6.74 -7.45 -0.55
C VAL A 161 -5.47 -8.06 -1.11
N ALA A 162 -5.54 -9.32 -1.53
CA ALA A 162 -4.43 -9.96 -2.22
C ALA A 162 -4.08 -9.21 -3.51
N GLY A 163 -2.79 -9.16 -3.82
CA GLY A 163 -2.31 -8.64 -5.08
C GLY A 163 -2.95 -9.33 -6.29
N ALA A 164 -2.88 -8.67 -7.44
CA ALA A 164 -3.34 -9.21 -8.70
C ALA A 164 -2.68 -10.56 -8.92
N PRO A 165 -3.45 -11.62 -9.24
CA PRO A 165 -2.84 -12.88 -9.64
C PRO A 165 -1.85 -12.51 -10.73
N ALA A 166 -0.61 -12.99 -10.58
CA ALA A 166 0.37 -12.84 -11.64
C ALA A 166 -0.33 -13.29 -12.90
N VAL A 167 -0.45 -12.40 -13.89
CA VAL A 167 -0.92 -12.82 -15.20
C VAL A 167 0.10 -13.85 -15.60
N SER A 168 -0.26 -15.13 -15.45
CA SER A 168 0.50 -16.19 -16.07
C SER A 168 0.29 -15.88 -17.53
N VAL A 169 1.31 -15.26 -18.12
CA VAL A 169 1.31 -15.11 -19.56
C VAL A 169 1.39 -16.56 -20.01
N ALA A 170 0.23 -17.11 -20.41
CA ALA A 170 0.12 -18.51 -20.79
C ALA A 170 1.30 -18.78 -21.72
N ARG A 171 2.09 -19.81 -21.41
CA ARG A 171 3.30 -20.11 -22.15
C ARG A 171 2.94 -20.07 -23.64
N PRO A 172 3.50 -19.14 -24.42
CA PRO A 172 3.24 -19.10 -25.85
C PRO A 172 3.70 -20.42 -26.46
N ASP A 173 3.04 -20.86 -27.52
CA ASP A 173 3.52 -22.02 -28.26
C ASP A 173 4.94 -21.77 -28.82
N ASP A 174 5.63 -22.85 -29.18
CA ASP A 174 7.02 -22.78 -29.63
C ASP A 174 7.17 -22.00 -30.95
N ALA A 175 6.10 -21.85 -31.73
CA ALA A 175 6.08 -21.00 -32.92
C ALA A 175 6.09 -19.51 -32.56
N SER A 176 5.31 -19.12 -31.57
CA SER A 176 5.21 -17.74 -31.07
C SER A 176 6.49 -17.31 -30.36
N LEU A 177 7.07 -18.18 -29.50
CA LEU A 177 8.37 -17.93 -28.88
C LEU A 177 9.47 -17.72 -29.93
N ARG A 178 9.47 -18.51 -31.00
CA ARG A 178 10.40 -18.36 -32.14
C ARG A 178 10.23 -17.04 -32.86
N ALA A 179 8.99 -16.70 -33.21
CA ALA A 179 8.68 -15.49 -33.96
C ALA A 179 9.12 -14.23 -33.21
N GLU A 180 8.90 -14.21 -31.89
CA GLU A 180 9.29 -13.06 -31.05
C GLU A 180 10.81 -12.94 -30.90
N VAL A 181 11.54 -14.05 -30.68
CA VAL A 181 13.01 -14.05 -30.67
C VAL A 181 13.56 -13.57 -32.02
N ALA A 182 13.00 -14.04 -33.14
CA ALA A 182 13.39 -13.58 -34.47
C ALA A 182 13.11 -12.09 -34.68
N GLY A 183 12.00 -11.56 -34.14
CA GLY A 183 11.69 -10.13 -34.17
C GLY A 183 12.74 -9.27 -33.46
N HIS A 184 13.23 -9.71 -32.30
CA HIS A 184 14.32 -9.05 -31.59
C HIS A 184 15.66 -9.12 -32.34
N GLU A 185 15.94 -10.23 -33.02
CA GLU A 185 17.13 -10.40 -33.87
C GLU A 185 17.13 -9.44 -35.06
N VAL A 186 15.99 -9.28 -35.72
CA VAL A 186 15.79 -8.28 -36.79
C VAL A 186 16.02 -6.86 -36.26
N GLY A 187 15.63 -6.60 -35.00
CA GLY A 187 15.91 -5.35 -34.29
C GLY A 187 17.37 -5.16 -33.86
N GLY A 188 18.30 -6.03 -34.26
CA GLY A 188 19.73 -5.94 -33.94
C GLY A 188 20.12 -6.50 -32.57
N THR A 189 19.19 -7.15 -31.85
CA THR A 189 19.51 -7.79 -30.56
C THR A 189 20.16 -9.15 -30.81
N PRO A 190 21.33 -9.46 -30.23
CA PRO A 190 21.93 -10.78 -30.35
C PRO A 190 20.97 -11.89 -29.86
N ARG A 191 20.90 -13.02 -30.59
CA ARG A 191 20.02 -14.17 -30.28
C ARG A 191 20.00 -14.55 -28.79
N ARG A 192 21.17 -14.57 -28.16
CA ARG A 192 21.33 -14.90 -26.73
C ARG A 192 20.55 -13.97 -25.81
N ASP A 193 20.56 -12.68 -26.13
CA ASP A 193 19.96 -11.63 -25.32
C ASP A 193 18.45 -11.53 -25.63
N ALA A 194 18.06 -11.75 -26.88
CA ALA A 194 16.66 -11.93 -27.29
C ALA A 194 15.98 -13.11 -26.54
N ILE A 195 16.64 -14.27 -26.47
CA ILE A 195 16.17 -15.43 -25.69
C ILE A 195 16.02 -15.07 -24.20
N THR A 196 16.93 -14.26 -23.66
CA THR A 196 16.89 -13.85 -22.25
C THR A 196 15.74 -12.86 -21.97
N LEU A 197 15.46 -11.94 -22.90
CA LEU A 197 14.36 -11.00 -22.83
C LEU A 197 13.01 -11.72 -22.86
N VAL A 198 12.83 -12.63 -23.83
CA VAL A 198 11.60 -13.44 -23.97
C VAL A 198 11.42 -14.35 -22.75
N ALA A 199 12.46 -15.04 -22.29
CA ALA A 199 12.39 -15.87 -21.08
C ALA A 199 11.95 -15.08 -19.84
N ARG A 200 12.49 -13.87 -19.64
CA ARG A 200 12.08 -13.00 -18.52
C ARG A 200 10.63 -12.53 -18.64
N ARG A 201 10.19 -12.17 -19.85
CA ARG A 201 8.84 -11.68 -20.11
C ARG A 201 7.77 -12.70 -19.72
N TYR A 202 8.00 -13.97 -20.05
CA TYR A 202 7.05 -15.06 -19.82
C TYR A 202 7.35 -15.88 -18.54
N GLY A 203 8.37 -15.50 -17.77
CA GLY A 203 8.79 -16.26 -16.58
C GLY A 203 9.30 -17.67 -16.89
N LEU A 204 9.79 -17.92 -18.11
CA LEU A 204 10.22 -19.24 -18.57
C LEU A 204 11.72 -19.47 -18.29
N PRO A 205 12.15 -20.73 -18.05
CA PRO A 205 13.55 -21.10 -18.06
C PRO A 205 14.21 -20.75 -19.41
N ARG A 206 15.40 -20.14 -19.38
CA ARG A 206 16.13 -19.77 -20.61
C ARG A 206 16.35 -20.97 -21.55
N ARG A 207 16.53 -22.16 -20.98
CA ARG A 207 16.69 -23.42 -21.73
C ARG A 207 15.43 -23.75 -22.55
N GLU A 208 14.25 -23.45 -22.03
CA GLU A 208 12.98 -23.76 -22.68
C GLU A 208 12.78 -22.90 -23.92
N VAL A 209 12.98 -21.59 -23.80
CA VAL A 209 12.94 -20.66 -24.95
C VAL A 209 14.01 -21.01 -25.99
N TYR A 210 15.21 -21.42 -25.54
CA TYR A 210 16.25 -21.90 -26.46
C TYR A 210 15.82 -23.17 -27.23
N GLN A 211 15.19 -24.14 -26.56
CA GLN A 211 14.72 -25.37 -27.22
C GLN A 211 13.63 -25.07 -28.25
N ALA A 212 12.70 -24.17 -27.92
CA ALA A 212 11.68 -23.71 -28.87
C ALA A 212 12.32 -23.07 -30.12
N VAL A 213 13.43 -22.35 -29.97
CA VAL A 213 14.15 -21.69 -31.08
C VAL A 213 14.93 -22.67 -31.96
N VAL A 214 15.52 -23.70 -31.36
CA VAL A 214 16.43 -24.63 -32.04
C VAL A 214 15.71 -25.84 -32.66
N THR A 215 14.58 -26.25 -32.08
CA THR A 215 13.81 -27.41 -32.56
C THR A 215 12.85 -26.95 -33.67
N ARG A 216 12.95 -27.56 -34.85
CA ARG A 216 12.09 -27.27 -36.02
C ARG A 216 10.96 -28.27 -36.12
#